data_AF-A0A8T7J308-F1
#
_entry.id   AF-A0A8T7J308-F1
#
_cell.length_a   1.000
_cell.length_b   1.000
_cell.length_c   1.000
_cell.angle_alpha   90.00
_cell.angle_beta   90.00
_cell.angle_gamma   90.00
#
_symmetry.space_group_name_H-M   'P 1'
#
loop_
_entity.id
_entity.type
_entity.pdbx_description
1 polymer ?
#
loop_
_entity_poly.entity_id
_entity_poly.type
_entity_poly.pdbx_seq_one_letter_code
_entity_poly.pdbx_strand_id
1 'polypeptide(L)'
;SVRFGASSAHGKANMVRFNYFQEQGAFERDEQGLYSVNMDKMGSAIDSLSNLILTLQGNGDYEGVAKLVAEKGLISEDLQSDLAKLTSANIPVDITFKQGKDILSL
;
A
#
# COMPACT_ATOMS: atom_id res chain seq x y z
N SER A 1 -5.55 -3.01 1.68
CA SER A 1 -4.36 -3.73 1.18
C SER A 1 -3.22 -3.83 2.20
N VAL A 2 -2.72 -2.73 2.78
CA VAL A 2 -1.59 -2.78 3.73
C VAL A 2 -1.88 -3.63 4.98
N ARG A 3 -3.15 -3.67 5.43
CA ARG A 3 -3.62 -4.50 6.55
C ARG A 3 -3.49 -6.02 6.33
N PHE A 4 -3.30 -6.48 5.09
CA PHE A 4 -2.93 -7.88 4.82
C PHE A 4 -1.45 -8.18 5.14
N GLY A 5 -0.70 -7.16 5.58
CA GLY A 5 0.70 -7.25 5.97
C GLY A 5 1.65 -7.04 4.80
N ALA A 6 2.79 -6.40 5.10
CA ALA A 6 3.92 -6.23 4.18
C ALA A 6 4.68 -7.55 3.89
N SER A 7 4.22 -8.69 4.42
CA SER A 7 4.71 -10.01 4.02
C SER A 7 4.07 -10.49 2.71
N SER A 8 2.87 -10.00 2.36
CA SER A 8 2.20 -10.34 1.11
C SER A 8 2.76 -9.53 -0.07
N ALA A 9 2.81 -10.12 -1.27
CA ALA A 9 3.25 -9.41 -2.48
C ALA A 9 2.41 -8.14 -2.75
N HIS A 10 1.09 -8.23 -2.58
CA HIS A 10 0.20 -7.07 -2.70
C HIS A 10 0.45 -6.03 -1.60
N GLY A 11 0.71 -6.45 -0.37
CA GLY A 11 1.06 -5.54 0.74
C GLY A 11 2.34 -4.77 0.46
N LYS A 12 3.41 -5.46 0.03
CA LYS A 12 4.68 -4.82 -0.36
C LYS A 12 4.51 -3.84 -1.52
N ALA A 13 3.76 -4.21 -2.56
CA ALA A 13 3.51 -3.34 -3.70
C ALA A 13 2.74 -2.07 -3.28
N ASN A 14 1.76 -2.20 -2.38
CA ASN A 14 1.06 -1.03 -1.85
C ASN A 14 1.97 -0.17 -0.96
N MET A 15 2.91 -0.77 -0.24
CA MET A 15 3.88 0.02 0.53
C MET A 15 4.82 0.82 -0.36
N VAL A 16 5.33 0.22 -1.44
CA VAL A 16 6.14 0.94 -2.43
C VAL A 16 5.38 2.16 -2.94
N ARG A 17 4.10 1.99 -3.31
CA ARG A 17 3.25 3.10 -3.76
C ARG A 17 3.04 4.14 -2.66
N PHE A 18 2.68 3.71 -1.45
CA PHE A 18 2.38 4.59 -0.33
C PHE A 18 3.59 5.47 0.00
N ASN A 19 4.76 4.87 0.22
CA ASN A 19 5.97 5.59 0.58
C ASN A 19 6.45 6.50 -0.57
N TYR A 20 6.38 6.04 -1.82
CA TYR A 20 6.73 6.88 -2.97
C TYR A 20 5.80 8.10 -3.08
N PHE A 21 4.49 7.91 -2.93
CA PHE A 21 3.52 9.02 -3.00
C PHE A 21 3.69 10.01 -1.84
N GLN A 22 4.03 9.52 -0.65
CA GLN A 22 4.36 10.39 0.48
C GLN A 22 5.60 11.25 0.19
N GLU A 23 6.66 10.64 -0.34
CA GLU A 23 7.89 11.36 -0.72
C GLU A 23 7.66 12.41 -1.82
N GLN A 24 6.78 12.11 -2.78
CA GLN A 24 6.38 13.07 -3.81
C GLN A 24 5.40 14.14 -3.30
N GLY A 25 4.96 14.05 -2.05
CA GLY A 25 3.94 14.95 -1.47
C GLY A 25 2.59 14.83 -2.14
N ALA A 26 2.27 13.67 -2.74
CA ALA A 26 0.97 13.39 -3.36
C ALA A 26 -0.14 13.23 -2.32
N PHE A 27 0.23 12.92 -1.08
CA PHE A 27 -0.63 13.03 0.08
C PHE A 27 0.22 13.45 1.29
N GLU A 28 -0.46 13.90 2.34
CA GLU A 28 0.15 14.22 3.62
C GLU A 28 -0.64 13.58 4.76
N ARG A 29 -0.01 13.53 5.94
CA ARG A 29 -0.61 13.08 7.17
C ARG A 29 -0.53 14.22 8.18
N ASP A 30 -1.65 14.61 8.76
CA ASP A 30 -1.69 15.67 9.76
C ASP A 30 -1.28 15.16 11.17
N GLU A 31 -1.22 16.08 12.13
CA GLU A 31 -0.88 15.78 13.52
C GLU A 31 -1.93 14.88 14.21
N GLN A 32 -3.17 14.91 13.73
CA GLN A 32 -4.28 14.07 14.19
C GLN A 32 -4.20 12.64 13.62
N GLY A 33 -3.32 12.43 12.64
CA GLY A 33 -3.13 11.15 11.95
C GLY A 33 -4.17 10.87 10.87
N LEU A 34 -4.79 11.91 10.33
CA LEU A 34 -5.64 11.83 9.15
C LEU A 34 -4.80 12.09 7.89
N TYR A 35 -5.23 11.49 6.79
CA TYR A 35 -4.54 11.58 5.51
C TYR A 35 -5.36 12.41 4.52
N SER A 36 -4.70 13.33 3.81
CA SER A 36 -5.31 14.17 2.78
C SER A 36 -4.50 14.07 1.48
N VAL A 37 -5.19 14.09 0.34
CA VAL A 37 -4.56 14.00 -0.99
C VAL A 37 -4.25 15.39 -1.53
N ASN A 38 -3.04 15.58 -2.05
CA ASN A 38 -2.67 16.73 -2.85
C ASN A 38 -2.97 16.43 -4.32
N MET A 39 -4.11 16.92 -4.83
CA MET A 39 -4.57 16.63 -6.19
C MET A 39 -3.63 17.15 -7.28
N ASP A 40 -2.97 18.28 -7.05
CA ASP A 40 -2.04 18.87 -8.01
C ASP A 40 -0.79 18.01 -8.19
N LYS A 41 -0.33 17.35 -7.12
CA LYS A 41 0.87 16.49 -7.14
C LYS A 41 0.58 15.03 -7.44
N MET A 42 -0.65 14.56 -7.18
CA MET A 42 -1.02 13.15 -7.33
C MET A 42 -0.80 12.65 -8.77
N GLY A 43 -1.18 13.42 -9.78
CA GLY A 43 -0.98 13.04 -11.19
C GLY A 43 0.49 12.79 -11.51
N SER A 44 1.36 13.75 -11.18
CA SER A 44 2.81 13.62 -11.43
C SER A 44 3.45 12.46 -10.64
N ALA A 45 2.98 12.18 -9.42
CA ALA A 45 3.45 11.04 -8.63
C ALA A 45 3.04 9.69 -9.26
N ILE A 46 1.82 9.60 -9.80
CA ILE A 46 1.34 8.41 -10.53
C ILE A 46 2.19 8.18 -11.78
N ASP A 47 2.39 9.23 -12.59
CA ASP A 47 3.15 9.13 -13.84
C ASP A 47 4.60 8.72 -13.59
N SER A 48 5.26 9.36 -12.63
CA SER A 48 6.66 9.07 -12.28
C SER A 48 6.86 7.68 -11.69
N LEU A 49 5.98 7.22 -10.78
CA LEU A 49 6.05 5.86 -10.25
C LEU A 49 5.79 4.82 -11.36
N SER A 50 4.83 5.09 -12.24
CA SER A 50 4.52 4.19 -13.36
C SER A 50 5.69 4.08 -14.32
N ASN A 51 6.31 5.21 -14.68
CA ASN A 51 7.52 5.24 -15.50
C ASN A 51 8.65 4.44 -14.86
N LEU A 52 8.95 4.68 -13.57
CA LEU A 52 9.99 3.94 -12.85
C LEU A 52 9.75 2.42 -12.89
N ILE A 53 8.56 1.96 -12.53
CA ILE A 53 8.23 0.53 -12.48
C ILE A 53 8.31 -0.09 -13.87
N LEU A 54 7.71 0.55 -14.89
CA LEU A 54 7.69 0.03 -16.25
C LEU A 54 9.08 0.00 -16.88
N THR A 55 9.94 0.99 -16.59
CA THR A 55 11.33 1.00 -17.06
C THR A 55 12.14 -0.12 -16.42
N LEU A 56 12.03 -0.32 -15.09
CA LEU A 56 12.70 -1.43 -14.40
C LEU A 56 12.28 -2.78 -14.98
N GLN A 57 10.96 -2.97 -15.19
CA GLN A 57 10.41 -4.20 -15.77
C GLN A 57 10.85 -4.40 -17.22
N GLY A 58 10.77 -3.36 -18.05
CA GLY A 58 11.14 -3.42 -19.47
C GLY A 58 12.62 -3.72 -19.69
N ASN A 59 13.48 -3.27 -18.76
CA ASN A 59 14.92 -3.54 -18.79
C ASN A 59 15.30 -4.88 -18.15
N GLY A 60 14.36 -5.58 -17.50
CA GLY A 60 14.68 -6.77 -16.72
C GLY A 60 15.61 -6.48 -15.54
N ASP A 61 15.56 -5.28 -14.97
CA ASP A 61 16.47 -4.83 -13.92
C ASP A 61 16.08 -5.39 -12.54
N TYR A 62 16.56 -6.60 -12.27
CA TYR A 62 16.29 -7.31 -11.02
C TYR A 62 16.83 -6.56 -9.80
N GLU A 63 18.06 -6.05 -9.87
CA GLU A 63 18.72 -5.37 -8.76
C GLU A 63 17.99 -4.06 -8.42
N GLY A 64 17.59 -3.29 -9.43
CA GLY A 64 16.81 -2.08 -9.28
C GLY A 64 15.44 -2.33 -8.62
N VAL A 65 14.75 -3.40 -9.03
CA VAL A 65 13.48 -3.79 -8.37
C VAL A 65 13.72 -4.24 -6.92
N ALA A 66 14.75 -5.04 -6.66
CA ALA A 66 15.07 -5.50 -5.32
C ALA A 66 15.35 -4.32 -4.38
N LYS A 67 16.11 -3.32 -4.86
CA LYS A 67 16.38 -2.09 -4.13
C LYS A 67 15.10 -1.28 -3.87
N LEU A 68 14.27 -1.05 -4.90
CA LEU A 68 13.01 -0.34 -4.77
C LEU A 68 12.10 -0.96 -3.69
N VAL A 69 11.98 -2.29 -3.69
CA VAL A 69 11.17 -3.02 -2.71
C VAL A 69 11.79 -2.97 -1.32
N ALA A 70 13.12 -3.09 -1.19
CA ALA A 70 13.80 -3.02 0.10
C ALA A 70 13.64 -1.64 0.76
N GLU A 71 13.76 -0.57 -0.02
CA GLU A 71 13.70 0.80 0.48
C GLU A 71 12.25 1.25 0.73
N LYS A 72 11.33 0.95 -0.18
CA LYS A 72 9.97 1.49 -0.14
C LYS A 72 8.90 0.48 0.24
N GLY A 73 9.23 -0.81 0.38
CA GLY A 73 8.26 -1.86 0.74
C GLY A 73 7.98 -2.00 2.25
N LEU A 74 8.52 -1.11 3.08
CA LEU A 74 8.44 -1.16 4.54
C LEU A 74 7.28 -0.34 5.09
N ILE A 75 6.76 -0.76 6.26
CA ILE A 75 5.76 0.00 7.02
C ILE A 75 6.50 0.92 7.98
N SER A 76 6.24 2.23 7.90
CA SER A 76 6.78 3.21 8.85
C SER A 76 6.12 3.10 10.23
N GLU A 77 6.77 3.62 11.26
CA GLU A 77 6.23 3.62 12.63
C GLU A 77 4.87 4.35 12.71
N ASP A 78 4.72 5.49 12.03
CA ASP A 78 3.46 6.24 11.96
C ASP A 78 2.33 5.39 11.38
N LEU A 79 2.57 4.76 10.22
CA LEU A 79 1.57 3.91 9.59
C LEU A 79 1.28 2.68 10.44
N GLN A 80 2.29 2.10 11.10
CA GLN A 80 2.09 0.99 12.02
C GLN A 80 1.16 1.38 13.19
N SER A 81 1.35 2.56 13.76
CA SER A 81 0.49 3.12 14.81
C SER A 81 -0.94 3.33 14.32
N ASP A 82 -1.13 3.86 13.11
CA ASP A 82 -2.45 4.07 12.54
C ASP A 82 -3.18 2.76 12.24
N LEU A 83 -2.47 1.74 11.76
CA LEU A 83 -3.02 0.41 11.57
C LEU A 83 -3.43 -0.24 12.90
N ALA A 84 -2.70 0.03 13.99
CA ALA A 84 -3.04 -0.46 15.32
C ALA A 84 -4.35 0.15 15.86
N LYS A 85 -4.67 1.40 15.51
CA LYS A 85 -5.97 2.02 15.84
C LYS A 85 -7.13 1.24 15.22
N LEU A 86 -6.99 0.79 13.96
CA LEU A 86 -8.02 0.00 13.28
C LEU A 86 -8.24 -1.36 13.95
N THR A 87 -7.16 -2.01 14.37
CA THR A 87 -7.22 -3.27 15.14
C THR A 87 -7.91 -3.06 16.48
N SER A 88 -7.54 -2.01 17.21
CA SER A 88 -8.15 -1.67 18.51
C SER A 88 -9.64 -1.36 18.40
N ALA A 89 -10.06 -0.78 17.27
CA ALA A 89 -11.47 -0.54 16.95
C ALA A 89 -12.24 -1.78 16.45
N ASN A 90 -11.61 -2.96 16.43
CA ASN A 90 -12.19 -4.22 15.93
C ASN A 90 -12.71 -4.13 14.50
N ILE A 91 -12.10 -3.29 13.65
CA ILE A 91 -12.49 -3.19 12.24
C ILE A 91 -12.02 -4.47 11.54
N PRO A 92 -12.89 -5.25 10.88
CA PRO A 92 -12.45 -6.46 10.15
C PRO A 92 -11.48 -6.11 9.02
N VAL A 93 -10.53 -7.01 8.71
CA VAL A 93 -9.56 -6.82 7.62
C VAL A 93 -10.19 -7.11 6.26
N ASP A 94 -11.00 -8.17 6.21
CA ASP A 94 -11.63 -8.66 4.99
C ASP A 94 -12.94 -9.40 5.37
N ILE A 95 -13.63 -9.89 4.35
CA ILE A 95 -14.88 -10.63 4.48
C ILE A 95 -14.65 -12.14 4.59
N THR A 96 -15.55 -12.83 5.28
CA THR A 96 -15.63 -14.30 5.26
C THR A 96 -16.93 -14.69 4.59
N PHE A 97 -16.84 -15.38 3.46
CA PHE A 97 -18.01 -15.88 2.76
C PHE A 97 -18.54 -17.16 3.45
N LYS A 98 -19.84 -17.19 3.73
CA LYS A 98 -20.55 -18.43 4.11
C LYS A 98 -21.04 -19.12 2.84
N GLN A 99 -20.37 -20.20 2.45
CA GLN A 99 -20.58 -20.90 1.18
C GLN A 99 -20.55 -22.42 1.38
N GLY A 100 -21.17 -23.19 0.48
CA GLY A 100 -21.23 -24.66 0.53
C GLY A 100 -22.63 -25.20 0.20
N LYS A 101 -22.74 -26.50 -0.12
CA LYS A 101 -24.04 -27.13 -0.46
C LYS A 101 -25.08 -26.95 0.64
N ASP A 102 -24.66 -27.06 1.90
CA ASP A 102 -25.51 -26.87 3.08
C ASP A 102 -26.09 -25.45 3.18
N ILE A 103 -25.41 -24.45 2.60
CA ILE A 103 -25.90 -23.06 2.50
C ILE A 103 -26.88 -22.90 1.34
N LEU A 104 -26.73 -23.72 0.29
CA LEU A 104 -27.51 -23.64 -0.94
C LEU A 104 -28.85 -24.40 -0.88
N SER A 105 -29.11 -25.15 0.20
CA SER A 105 -30.31 -26.01 0.34
C SER A 105 -30.54 -26.95 -0.85
N LEU A 106 -29.44 -27.48 -1.40
CA LEU A 106 -29.36 -28.30 -2.62
C LEU A 106 -29.02 -29.75 -2.30
#